data_AF-A0A845ZYF8-F1
#
_entry.id   AF-A0A845ZYF8-F1
#
_cell.length_a   1.000
_cell.length_b   1.000
_cell.length_c   1.000
_cell.angle_alpha   90.00
_cell.angle_beta   90.00
_cell.angle_gamma   90.00
#
_symmetry.space_group_name_H-M   'P 1'
#
loop_
_entity.id
_entity.type
_entity.pdbx_description
1 polymer ?
#
loop_
_entity_poly.entity_id
_entity_poly.type
_entity_poly.pdbx_seq_one_letter_code
_entity_poly.pdbx_strand_id
1 'polypeptide(L)' 'MKNSEQSTICEQEAPHLAKLPTISIVVPNYNSGATIGATLQSLIDQNYPKLEIIVVDGGSTDNSGAA' A
#
# COMPACT_ATOMS: atom_id res chain seq x y z
N MET A 1 -16.81 51.18 5.01
CA MET A 1 -15.65 50.78 4.16
C MET A 1 -15.15 49.45 4.69
N LYS A 2 -15.41 48.30 4.05
CA LYS A 2 -14.59 47.68 2.98
C LYS A 2 -13.10 47.71 3.41
N ASN A 3 -12.44 46.59 3.69
CA ASN A 3 -12.10 45.53 2.74
C ASN A 3 -12.02 44.17 3.48
N SER A 4 -12.57 43.03 3.04
CA SER A 4 -12.75 42.44 1.70
C SER A 4 -11.45 42.02 1.02
N GLU A 5 -10.64 41.18 1.66
CA GLU A 5 -9.74 40.25 0.95
C GLU A 5 -9.72 38.91 1.71
N GLN A 6 -10.77 38.11 1.49
CA GLN A 6 -10.54 36.68 1.35
C GLN A 6 -9.93 36.49 -0.04
N SER A 7 -8.66 36.11 -0.14
CA SER A 7 -8.17 35.48 -1.36
C SER A 7 -6.94 34.63 -1.06
N THR A 8 -7.10 33.34 -1.36
CA THR A 8 -6.04 32.40 -1.76
C THR A 8 -5.08 31.93 -0.67
N ILE A 9 -5.47 30.86 0.02
CA ILE A 9 -4.86 29.54 -0.22
C ILE A 9 -5.74 28.47 0.43
N CYS A 10 -6.36 27.63 -0.39
CA CYS A 10 -6.76 26.31 0.06
C CYS A 10 -5.46 25.52 0.27
N GLU A 11 -4.89 25.59 1.46
CA GLU A 11 -3.92 24.59 1.92
C GLU A 11 -4.73 23.30 2.11
N GLN A 12 -4.81 22.51 1.04
CA GLN A 12 -5.19 21.12 1.17
C GLN A 12 -4.12 20.48 2.07
N GLU A 13 -4.44 20.37 3.37
CA GLU A 13 -3.65 19.56 4.29
C GLU A 13 -3.52 18.17 3.66
N ALA A 14 -2.33 17.83 3.17
CA ALA A 14 -2.01 16.47 2.81
C ALA A 14 -2.45 15.58 3.97
N PRO A 15 -3.10 14.42 3.71
CA PRO A 15 -3.60 13.56 4.78
C PRO A 15 -2.50 13.38 5.81
N HIS A 16 -2.74 13.85 7.03
CA HIS A 16 -1.73 13.85 8.08
C HIS A 16 -1.21 12.41 8.22
N LEU A 17 0.04 12.14 7.84
CA LEU A 17 0.60 10.78 7.77
C LEU A 17 0.39 9.99 9.08
N ALA A 18 0.31 10.69 10.21
CA ALA A 18 0.02 10.10 11.52
C ALA A 18 -1.40 9.48 11.63
N LYS A 19 -2.40 10.00 10.90
CA LYS A 19 -3.80 9.56 10.92
C LYS A 19 -4.15 8.45 9.91
N LEU A 20 -3.22 8.09 9.03
CA LEU A 20 -3.47 7.01 8.08
C LEU A 20 -3.66 5.68 8.84
N PRO A 21 -4.66 4.84 8.50
CA PRO A 21 -4.81 3.53 9.12
C PRO A 21 -3.64 2.60 8.76
N THR A 22 -3.44 1.55 9.54
CA THR A 22 -2.63 0.42 9.07
C THR A 22 -3.46 -0.38 8.07
N ILE A 23 -2.87 -0.72 6.93
CA ILE A 23 -3.50 -1.58 5.92
C ILE A 23 -2.73 -2.90 5.89
N SER A 24 -3.43 -4.00 6.13
CA SER A 24 -2.88 -5.35 6.00
C SER A 24 -3.44 -6.00 4.72
N ILE A 25 -2.56 -6.40 3.83
CA ILE A 25 -2.89 -7.09 2.57
C ILE A 25 -2.50 -8.55 2.71
N VAL A 26 -3.49 -9.44 2.63
CA VAL A 26 -3.26 -10.88 2.61
C VAL A 26 -3.18 -11.37 1.17
N VAL A 27 -2.05 -11.95 0.79
CA VAL A 27 -1.79 -12.48 -0.55
C VAL A 27 -1.78 -14.01 -0.48
N PRO A 28 -2.87 -14.69 -0.88
CA PRO A 28 -2.85 -16.13 -1.02
C PRO A 28 -1.94 -16.52 -2.20
N ASN A 29 -1.06 -17.49 -1.99
CA ASN A 29 -0.10 -17.98 -2.96
C ASN A 29 -0.23 -19.50 -3.14
N TYR A 30 -0.31 -19.95 -4.39
CA TYR A 30 -0.21 -21.37 -4.75
C TYR A 30 0.34 -21.50 -6.16
N ASN A 31 1.56 -22.02 -6.31
CA ASN A 31 2.25 -22.21 -7.58
C ASN A 31 2.35 -20.96 -8.46
N SER A 32 2.56 -19.79 -7.84
CA SER A 32 2.59 -18.48 -8.53
C SER A 32 4.00 -17.92 -8.68
N GLY A 33 5.03 -18.76 -8.81
CA GLY A 33 6.44 -18.31 -8.81
C GLY A 33 6.76 -17.33 -9.93
N ALA A 34 6.06 -17.44 -11.05
CA ALA A 34 6.20 -16.53 -12.19
C ALA A 34 5.67 -15.10 -11.93
N THR A 35 4.76 -14.92 -10.96
CA THR A 35 4.03 -13.65 -10.78
C THR A 35 4.14 -13.06 -9.39
N ILE A 36 4.40 -13.87 -8.36
CA ILE A 36 4.42 -13.43 -6.96
C ILE A 36 5.40 -12.27 -6.73
N GLY A 37 6.58 -12.30 -7.34
CA GLY A 37 7.56 -11.20 -7.24
C GLY A 37 7.04 -9.87 -7.81
N ALA A 38 6.42 -9.90 -8.99
CA ALA A 38 5.83 -8.72 -9.61
C ALA A 38 4.65 -8.16 -8.78
N THR A 39 3.84 -9.06 -8.22
CA THR A 39 2.74 -8.69 -7.32
C THR A 39 3.26 -7.99 -6.07
N LEU A 40 4.27 -8.56 -5.39
CA LEU A 40 4.85 -7.96 -4.20
C LEU A 40 5.50 -6.61 -4.50
N GLN A 41 6.22 -6.49 -5.61
CA GLN A 41 6.80 -5.22 -6.03
C GLN A 41 5.71 -4.18 -6.27
N SER A 42 4.63 -4.54 -6.97
CA SER A 42 3.49 -3.64 -7.20
C SER A 42 2.83 -3.16 -5.91
N LEU A 43 2.79 -3.99 -4.86
CA LEU A 43 2.25 -3.61 -3.55
C LEU A 43 3.19 -2.67 -2.80
N ILE A 44 4.50 -2.93 -2.85
CA ILE A 44 5.53 -2.08 -2.24
C ILE A 44 5.56 -0.69 -2.92
N ASP A 45 5.45 -0.65 -4.24
CA ASP A 45 5.50 0.57 -5.05
C ASP A 45 4.32 1.53 -4.79
N GLN A 46 3.27 1.09 -4.09
CA GLN A 46 2.21 1.98 -3.60
C GLN A 46 2.73 2.98 -2.56
N ASN A 47 3.89 2.69 -1.94
CA ASN A 47 4.60 3.57 -1.02
C ASN A 47 3.70 4.07 0.13
N TYR A 48 2.78 3.22 0.60
CA TYR A 48 1.87 3.52 1.70
C TYR A 48 2.61 3.37 3.04
N PRO A 49 2.57 4.38 3.93
CA PRO A 49 3.48 4.44 5.09
C PRO A 49 3.19 3.41 6.19
N LYS A 50 2.02 2.77 6.19
CA LYS A 50 1.60 1.80 7.21
C LYS A 50 1.06 0.52 6.56
N LEU A 51 1.84 -0.04 5.65
CA LEU A 51 1.49 -1.24 4.90
C LEU A 51 2.10 -2.50 5.54
N GLU A 52 1.27 -3.51 5.74
CA GLU A 52 1.66 -4.86 6.08
C GLU A 52 1.24 -5.80 4.94
N ILE A 53 2.14 -6.69 4.52
CA ILE A 53 1.87 -7.69 3.47
C ILE A 53 2.09 -9.07 4.07
N ILE A 54 1.04 -9.90 4.07
CA ILE A 54 1.06 -11.26 4.60
C ILE A 54 0.86 -12.22 3.44
N VAL A 55 1.91 -12.96 3.07
CA VAL A 55 1.81 -14.01 2.05
C VAL A 55 1.46 -15.33 2.72
N VAL A 56 0.37 -15.95 2.27
CA VAL A 56 -0.06 -17.26 2.77
C VAL A 56 0.10 -18.27 1.66
N ASP A 57 1.10 -19.14 1.79
CA ASP A 57 1.33 -20.24 0.84
C ASP A 57 0.44 -21.45 1.15
N GLY A 58 -0.25 -21.95 0.12
CA GLY A 58 -1.17 -23.08 0.20
C GLY A 58 -0.52 -24.47 0.03
N GLY A 59 0.80 -24.59 0.16
CA GLY A 59 1.53 -25.82 -0.12
C GLY A 59 2.00 -25.89 -1.57
N SER A 60 2.58 -24.79 -2.07
CA SER A 60 3.15 -24.73 -3.41
C SER A 60 4.24 -25.79 -3.59
N THR A 61 4.29 -26.37 -4.78
CA THR A 61 5.35 -27.30 -5.20
C THR A 61 6.36 -26.66 -6.13
N ASP A 62 6.13 -25.41 -6.54
CA ASP A 62 7.11 -24.58 -7.24
C ASP A 62 7.96 -23.75 -6.26
N ASN A 63 8.82 -22.90 -6.80
CA ASN A 63 9.70 -22.02 -6.01
C ASN A 63 8.98 -20.75 -5.49
N SER A 64 7.64 -20.76 -5.37
CA SER A 64 6.87 -19.60 -4.88
C SER A 64 6.53 -19.65 -3.41
N GLY A 65 6.61 -20.84 -2.79
CA GLY A 65 6.55 -20.98 -1.33
C GLY A 65 7.85 -20.50 -0.67
N ALA A 66 7.74 -19.95 0.53
CA ALA A 66 8.91 -19.73 1.38
C ALA A 66 9.49 -21.10 1.75
N ALA A 67 10.77 -21.31 1.44
CA ALA A 67 11.51 -22.50 1.86
C ALA A 67 11.62 -22.59 3.39
#